data_AF-A0A120K8D1-F1
#
_entry.id   AF-A0A120K8D1-F1
#
_cell.length_a   1.000
_cell.length_b   1.000
_cell.length_c   1.000
_cell.angle_alpha   90.00
_cell.angle_beta   90.00
_cell.angle_gamma   90.00
#
_symmetry.space_group_name_H-M   'P 1'
#
loop_
_entity.id
_entity.type
_entity.pdbx_description
1 polymer ?
#
loop_
_entity_poly.entity_id
_entity_poly.type
_entity_poly.pdbx_seq_one_letter_code
_entity_poly.pdbx_strand_id
1 'polypeptide(L)'
;PALQSNWMIAHVMTCFIGYAAFAVAFGISIMYLMRQRETAGAGGMLERLPRAAVLDDLNHQMVMFGFLFLSAGIITGAVWANSAWGRYWGWDPKETWS
;
A
#
# COMPACT_ATOMS: atom_id res chain seq x y z
N PRO A 1 17.98 24.49 2.54
CA PRO A 1 17.69 23.65 1.36
C PRO A 1 17.46 22.17 1.75
N ALA A 2 16.40 21.88 2.53
CA ALA A 2 16.01 20.52 2.96
C ALA A 2 15.02 19.82 1.99
N LEU A 3 14.53 20.56 0.99
CA LEU A 3 13.56 20.12 -0.03
C LEU A 3 14.19 19.61 -1.33
N GLN A 4 15.53 19.53 -1.40
CA GLN A 4 16.31 19.15 -2.59
C GLN A 4 17.21 17.96 -2.28
N SER A 5 16.70 16.95 -1.58
CA SER A 5 17.42 15.72 -1.27
C SER A 5 16.78 14.56 -2.03
N ASN A 6 17.58 13.80 -2.78
CA ASN A 6 17.14 12.59 -3.49
C ASN A 6 16.44 11.58 -2.57
N TRP A 7 16.72 11.64 -1.26
CA TRP A 7 16.08 10.81 -0.25
C TRP A 7 14.59 11.13 -0.03
N MET A 8 14.18 12.39 -0.18
CA MET A 8 12.76 12.77 -0.10
C MET A 8 11.97 12.15 -1.25
N ILE A 9 12.55 12.20 -2.46
CA ILE A 9 11.92 11.63 -3.66
C ILE A 9 11.83 10.11 -3.51
N ALA A 10 12.91 9.44 -3.08
CA ALA A 10 12.89 7.99 -2.84
C ALA A 10 11.80 7.59 -1.84
N HIS A 11 11.69 8.31 -0.71
CA HIS A 11 10.65 8.08 0.29
C HIS A 11 9.23 8.21 -0.29
N VAL A 12 8.93 9.36 -0.91
CA VAL A 12 7.59 9.64 -1.46
C VAL A 12 7.20 8.61 -2.53
N MET A 13 8.13 8.21 -3.40
CA MET A 13 7.86 7.21 -4.43
C MET A 13 7.58 5.83 -3.83
N THR A 14 8.35 5.39 -2.82
CA THR A 14 8.09 4.11 -2.14
C THR A 14 6.75 4.09 -1.41
N CYS A 15 6.39 5.17 -0.71
CA CYS A 15 5.09 5.31 -0.06
C CYS A 15 3.95 5.30 -1.08
N PHE A 16 4.09 6.04 -2.19
CA PHE A 16 3.06 6.09 -3.23
C PHE A 16 2.81 4.72 -3.86
N ILE A 17 3.86 3.94 -4.13
CA ILE A 17 3.74 2.57 -4.65
C ILE A 17 3.08 1.65 -3.62
N GLY A 18 3.46 1.75 -2.34
CA GLY A 18 2.84 0.98 -1.26
C GLY A 18 1.33 1.25 -1.15
N TYR A 19 0.92 2.52 -1.13
CA TYR A 19 -0.49 2.89 -1.09
C TYR A 19 -1.26 2.47 -2.35
N ALA A 20 -0.65 2.59 -3.53
CA ALA A 20 -1.26 2.13 -4.77
C ALA A 20 -1.51 0.61 -4.75
N ALA A 21 -0.57 -0.18 -4.23
CA ALA A 21 -0.74 -1.62 -4.07
C ALA A 21 -1.89 -1.97 -3.11
N PHE A 22 -2.02 -1.26 -1.98
CA PHE A 22 -3.15 -1.45 -1.07
C PHE A 22 -4.49 -1.02 -1.67
N ALA A 23 -4.53 0.04 -2.48
CA ALA A 23 -5.74 0.46 -3.18
C ALA A 23 -6.21 -0.61 -4.19
N VAL A 24 -5.26 -1.23 -4.90
CA VAL A 24 -5.55 -2.36 -5.80
C VAL A 24 -6.04 -3.59 -5.02
N ALA A 25 -5.39 -3.92 -3.90
CA ALA A 25 -5.83 -5.01 -3.01
C ALA A 25 -7.27 -4.79 -2.51
N PHE A 26 -7.62 -3.56 -2.12
CA PHE A 26 -8.98 -3.20 -1.73
C PHE A 26 -9.99 -3.44 -2.87
N GLY A 27 -9.66 -3.05 -4.10
CA GLY A 27 -10.49 -3.32 -5.28
C GLY A 27 -10.69 -4.82 -5.53
N ILE A 28 -9.63 -5.62 -5.40
CA ILE A 28 -9.68 -7.09 -5.53
C ILE A 28 -10.55 -7.70 -4.42
N SER A 29 -10.43 -7.20 -3.19
CA SER A 29 -11.25 -7.65 -2.07
C SER A 29 -12.74 -7.36 -2.29
N ILE A 30 -13.09 -6.20 -2.88
CA ILE A 30 -14.48 -5.91 -3.27
C ILE A 30 -14.96 -6.92 -4.33
N MET A 31 -14.15 -7.18 -5.36
CA MET A 31 -14.47 -8.16 -6.39
C MET A 31 -14.66 -9.57 -5.81
N TYR A 32 -13.84 -9.96 -4.83
CA TYR A 32 -13.98 -11.21 -4.10
C TYR A 32 -15.32 -11.29 -3.35
N LEU A 33 -15.69 -10.24 -2.60
CA LEU A 33 -16.96 -10.20 -1.85
C LEU A 33 -18.18 -10.22 -2.78
N MET A 34 -18.12 -9.50 -3.91
CA MET A 34 -19.19 -9.52 -4.92
C MET A 34 -19.36 -10.93 -5.51
N ARG A 35 -18.24 -11.61 -5.84
CA ARG A 35 -18.26 -12.99 -6.33
C ARG A 35 -18.85 -13.95 -5.29
N GLN A 36 -18.48 -13.80 -4.01
CA GLN A 36 -19.00 -14.64 -2.93
C GLN A 36 -20.52 -14.49 -2.76
N ARG A 37 -21.05 -13.27 -2.92
CA ARG A 37 -22.50 -13.01 -2.87
C ARG A 37 -23.26 -13.62 -4.05
N GLU A 38 -22.74 -13.54 -5.28
CA GLU A 38 -23.43 -14.10 -6.46
C GLU A 38 -23.38 -15.62 -6.53
N THR A 39 -22.35 -16.27 -5.97
CA THR A 39 -22.33 -17.73 -5.83
C THR A 39 -23.52 -18.23 -5.00
N ALA A 40 -24.10 -17.38 -4.15
CA ALA A 40 -25.30 -17.66 -3.37
C ALA A 40 -26.63 -17.29 -4.06
N GLY A 41 -26.62 -16.62 -5.22
CA GLY A 41 -27.86 -16.26 -5.91
C GLY A 41 -27.68 -15.48 -7.21
N ALA A 42 -28.01 -16.13 -8.33
CA ALA A 42 -28.15 -15.60 -9.69
C ALA A 42 -26.87 -15.38 -10.51
N GLY A 43 -26.74 -16.17 -11.59
CA GLY A 43 -25.72 -16.00 -12.63
C GLY A 43 -26.13 -14.97 -13.69
N GLY A 44 -25.13 -14.39 -14.35
CA GLY A 44 -25.34 -13.68 -15.61
C GLY A 44 -24.25 -12.67 -16.02
N MET A 45 -23.51 -12.08 -15.07
CA MET A 45 -22.52 -11.03 -15.43
C MET A 45 -21.12 -11.25 -14.84
N LEU A 46 -20.99 -11.90 -13.68
CA LEU A 46 -19.69 -12.14 -13.04
C LEU A 46 -18.98 -13.44 -13.44
N GLU A 47 -19.55 -14.32 -14.30
CA GLU A 47 -18.86 -15.54 -14.76
C GLU A 47 -17.53 -15.28 -15.48
N ARG A 48 -17.34 -14.08 -16.05
CA ARG A 48 -16.07 -13.63 -16.63
C ARG A 48 -14.99 -13.30 -15.60
N LEU A 49 -15.34 -13.09 -14.33
CA LEU A 49 -14.34 -12.85 -13.30
C LEU A 49 -13.57 -14.15 -12.99
N PRO A 50 -12.28 -14.05 -12.61
CA PRO A 50 -11.50 -15.19 -12.15
C PRO A 50 -12.18 -15.91 -10.98
N ARG A 51 -11.85 -17.19 -10.81
CA ARG A 51 -12.36 -18.02 -9.70
C ARG A 51 -11.99 -17.37 -8.35
N ALA A 52 -12.86 -17.49 -7.34
CA ALA A 52 -12.67 -16.83 -6.03
C ALA A 52 -11.30 -17.11 -5.39
N ALA A 53 -10.77 -18.33 -5.55
CA ALA A 53 -9.42 -18.70 -5.10
C ALA A 53 -8.31 -17.86 -5.76
N VAL A 54 -8.44 -17.53 -7.06
CA VAL A 54 -7.46 -16.70 -7.78
C VAL A 54 -7.52 -15.24 -7.31
N LEU A 55 -8.72 -14.74 -6.99
CA LEU A 55 -8.91 -13.40 -6.42
C LEU A 55 -8.30 -13.32 -5.01
N ASP A 56 -8.42 -14.37 -4.21
CA ASP A 56 -7.83 -14.44 -2.87
C ASP A 56 -6.30 -14.48 -2.91
N ASP A 57 -5.73 -15.34 -3.75
CA ASP A 57 -4.26 -15.41 -3.97
C ASP A 57 -3.71 -14.06 -4.46
N LEU A 58 -4.39 -13.42 -5.42
CA LEU A 58 -3.99 -12.13 -5.95
C LEU A 58 -4.08 -11.03 -4.87
N ASN A 59 -5.15 -11.03 -4.06
CA ASN A 59 -5.30 -10.10 -2.95
C ASN A 59 -4.16 -10.27 -1.95
N HIS A 60 -3.89 -11.51 -1.54
CA HIS A 60 -2.80 -11.82 -0.62
C HIS A 60 -1.44 -11.35 -1.16
N GLN A 61 -1.15 -11.61 -2.42
CA GLN A 61 0.09 -11.18 -3.06
C GLN A 61 0.21 -9.65 -3.15
N MET A 62 -0.88 -8.93 -3.44
CA MET A 62 -0.90 -7.47 -3.47
C MET A 62 -0.71 -6.85 -2.08
N VAL A 63 -1.30 -7.45 -1.04
CA VAL A 63 -1.12 -7.00 0.35
C VAL A 63 0.33 -7.22 0.81
N MET A 64 0.91 -8.39 0.54
CA MET A 64 2.33 -8.65 0.85
C MET A 64 3.26 -7.67 0.13
N PHE A 65 2.98 -7.39 -1.14
CA PHE A 65 3.74 -6.41 -1.92
C PHE A 65 3.60 -5.00 -1.35
N GLY A 66 2.38 -4.55 -1.05
CA GLY A 66 2.13 -3.25 -0.42
C GLY A 66 2.85 -3.11 0.93
N PHE A 67 2.84 -4.16 1.75
CA PHE A 67 3.51 -4.19 3.05
C PHE A 67 5.03 -4.07 2.94
N LEU A 68 5.63 -4.76 1.96
CA LEU A 68 7.06 -4.65 1.68
C LEU A 68 7.45 -3.22 1.29
N PHE A 69 6.69 -2.60 0.38
CA PHE A 69 6.95 -1.22 -0.06
C PHE A 69 6.70 -0.20 1.04
N LEU A 70 5.70 -0.41 1.90
CA LEU A 70 5.47 0.42 3.07
C LEU A 70 6.63 0.35 4.07
N SER A 71 7.16 -0.85 4.31
CA SER A 71 8.33 -1.05 5.18
C SER A 71 9.57 -0.33 4.64
N ALA A 72 9.81 -0.42 3.32
CA ALA A 72 10.86 0.35 2.66
C ALA A 72 10.61 1.86 2.74
N GLY A 73 9.35 2.31 2.68
CA GLY A 73 8.95 3.70 2.89
C GLY A 73 9.31 4.21 4.29
N ILE A 74 9.05 3.41 5.34
CA ILE A 74 9.42 3.77 6.72
C ILE A 74 10.94 3.90 6.86
N ILE A 75 11.71 2.96 6.30
CA ILE A 75 13.19 2.99 6.36
C ILE A 75 13.74 4.21 5.62
N THR A 76 13.28 4.46 4.39
CA THR A 76 13.72 5.62 3.59
C THR A 76 13.29 6.94 4.22
N GLY A 77 12.15 6.97 4.90
CA GLY A 77 11.69 8.12 5.69
C GLY A 77 12.59 8.44 6.87
N ALA A 78 13.02 7.43 7.62
CA ALA A 78 13.96 7.59 8.73
C ALA A 78 15.34 8.11 8.25
N VAL A 79 15.82 7.65 7.09
CA VAL A 79 17.07 8.14 6.49
C VAL A 79 16.93 9.61 6.05
N TRP A 80 15.78 9.99 5.47
CA TRP A 80 15.51 11.37 5.13
C TRP A 80 15.44 12.27 6.37
N ALA A 81 14.78 11.83 7.45
CA ALA A 81 14.70 12.58 8.71
C ALA A 81 16.10 12.91 9.26
N ASN A 82 17.01 11.94 9.22
CA ASN A 82 18.42 12.16 9.60
C ASN A 82 19.13 13.17 8.68
N SER A 83 18.90 13.11 7.37
CA SER A 83 19.48 14.06 6.41
C SER A 83 18.90 15.47 6.53
N ALA A 84 17.64 15.62 6.94
CA ALA A 84 16.95 16.90 6.99
C ALA A 84 17.14 17.62 8.34
N TRP A 85 17.11 16.86 9.45
CA TRP A 85 17.08 17.40 10.81
C TRP A 85 18.24 16.91 11.70
N GLY A 86 19.18 16.12 11.16
CA GLY A 86 20.35 15.61 11.88
C GLY A 86 20.03 14.54 12.92
N ARG A 87 18.80 14.02 12.94
CA ARG A 87 18.32 12.98 13.86
C ARG A 87 17.33 12.06 13.13
N TYR A 88 17.34 10.77 13.45
CA TYR A 88 16.43 9.78 12.85
C TYR A 88 14.97 9.91 13.34
N TRP A 89 14.76 10.42 14.55
CA TRP A 89 13.46 10.55 15.20
C TRP A 89 13.56 11.58 16.33
N GLY A 90 12.62 12.53 16.43
CA GLY A 90 12.70 13.68 17.33
C GLY A 90 11.57 13.80 18.35
N TRP A 91 10.47 13.06 18.22
CA TRP A 91 9.25 13.23 19.03
C TRP A 91 8.67 14.66 18.99
N ASP A 92 8.96 15.42 17.94
CA ASP A 92 8.40 16.75 17.73
C ASP A 92 6.89 16.64 17.43
N PRO A 93 6.03 17.63 17.78
CA PRO A 93 4.57 17.53 17.54
C PRO A 93 4.20 17.26 16.07
N LYS A 94 5.05 17.70 15.13
CA LYS A 94 4.94 17.42 13.68
C LYS A 94 5.26 15.98 13.26
N GLU A 95 5.90 15.18 14.12
CA GLU A 95 6.30 13.78 13.86
C GLU A 95 5.41 12.76 14.61
N THR A 96 4.64 13.21 15.60
CA THR A 96 3.85 12.35 16.50
C THR A 96 2.35 12.57 16.38
N TRP A 97 1.92 13.74 15.88
CA TRP A 97 0.52 14.17 15.78
C TRP A 97 0.20 14.67 14.36
N SER A 98 0.41 13.81 13.36
CA SER A 98 -0.23 13.92 12.04
C SER A 98 -0.72 12.55 11.59
#